data_AF-A0A6I3I0W7-F1
#
_entry.id   AF-A0A6I3I0W7-F1
#
_cell.length_a   1.000
_cell.length_b   1.000
_cell.length_c   1.000
_cell.angle_alpha   90.00
_cell.angle_beta   90.00
_cell.angle_gamma   90.00
#
_symmetry.space_group_name_H-M   'P 1'
#
loop_
_entity.id
_entity.type
_entity.pdbx_description
1 polymer ?
#
loop_
_entity_poly.entity_id
_entity_poly.type
_entity_poly.pdbx_seq_one_letter_code
_entity_poly.pdbx_strand_id
1 'polypeptide(L)'
;MVAAAPVVFVLLWSTGFIVARYGTRDAGPLTFLFLRMVIAAGVLWAIAVATNAPAISPTQVKWAMLTGLGMHAIYLGGVFIASDLGLPSGLSALIAGLHPVVTSVGALLLLSEKLRPRQWIGVGCGLGGVVAVVIDRLNAGVSGSTAGAVVAMVV
;
A
#
# COMPACT_ATOMS: atom_id res chain seq x y z
N MET A 1 -1.96 20.64 12.57
CA MET A 1 -2.48 19.60 11.65
C MET A 1 -1.39 18.81 10.92
N VAL A 2 -0.31 19.44 10.43
CA VAL A 2 0.74 18.75 9.63
C VAL A 2 1.43 17.59 10.36
N ALA A 3 1.71 17.70 11.67
CA ALA A 3 2.41 16.65 12.43
C ALA A 3 1.57 15.39 12.69
N ALA A 4 0.23 15.50 12.71
CA ALA A 4 -0.66 14.37 12.97
C ALA A 4 -1.03 13.60 11.67
N ALA A 5 -0.86 14.22 10.51
CA ALA A 5 -1.25 13.66 9.22
C ALA A 5 -0.62 12.27 8.95
N PRO A 6 0.68 12.01 9.23
CA PRO A 6 1.26 10.69 9.04
C PRO A 6 0.63 9.61 9.93
N VAL A 7 0.30 9.95 11.19
CA VAL A 7 -0.32 9.02 12.13
C VAL A 7 -1.73 8.66 11.69
N VAL A 8 -2.53 9.66 11.32
CA VAL A 8 -3.88 9.46 10.79
C VAL A 8 -3.84 8.65 9.50
N PHE A 9 -2.89 8.94 8.61
CA PHE A 9 -2.67 8.18 7.39
C PHE A 9 -2.36 6.71 7.69
N VAL A 10 -1.42 6.42 8.59
CA VAL A 10 -1.06 5.04 8.96
C VAL A 10 -2.27 4.28 9.52
N LEU A 11 -3.07 4.92 10.39
CA LEU A 11 -4.28 4.29 10.95
C LEU A 11 -5.30 3.98 9.84
N LEU A 12 -5.66 4.97 9.03
CA LEU A 12 -6.62 4.79 7.93
C LEU A 12 -6.12 3.77 6.91
N TRP A 13 -4.83 3.81 6.57
CA TRP A 13 -4.23 2.91 5.59
C TRP A 13 -4.19 1.46 6.09
N SER A 14 -3.84 1.25 7.36
CA SER A 14 -3.73 -0.09 7.95
C SER A 14 -5.07 -0.83 7.98
N THR A 15 -6.20 -0.12 8.12
CA THR A 15 -7.53 -0.73 8.03
C THR A 15 -7.81 -1.36 6.66
N GLY A 16 -7.11 -0.90 5.62
CA GLY A 16 -7.26 -1.41 4.25
C GLY A 16 -7.01 -2.92 4.13
N PHE A 17 -6.06 -3.48 4.88
CA PHE A 17 -5.78 -4.92 4.87
C PHE A 17 -6.89 -5.75 5.53
N ILE A 18 -7.56 -5.18 6.52
CA ILE A 18 -8.73 -5.79 7.16
C ILE A 18 -9.89 -5.78 6.18
N VAL A 19 -10.14 -4.63 5.53
CA VAL A 19 -11.17 -4.50 4.49
C VAL A 19 -10.90 -5.44 3.31
N ALA A 20 -9.64 -5.60 2.87
CA ALA A 20 -9.31 -6.56 1.83
C ALA A 20 -9.63 -8.01 2.25
N ARG A 21 -9.41 -8.38 3.52
CA ARG A 21 -9.70 -9.74 3.99
C ARG A 21 -11.20 -10.06 4.06
N TYR A 22 -12.01 -9.06 4.42
CA TYR A 22 -13.45 -9.27 4.63
C TYR A 22 -14.29 -8.88 3.41
N GLY A 23 -13.96 -7.77 2.74
CA GLY A 23 -14.70 -7.25 1.59
C GLY A 23 -14.63 -8.13 0.36
N THR A 24 -13.59 -8.98 0.23
CA THR A 24 -13.48 -9.94 -0.88
C THR A 24 -14.34 -11.20 -0.68
N ARG A 25 -14.93 -11.40 0.50
CA ARG A 25 -15.80 -12.56 0.76
C ARG A 25 -17.15 -12.44 0.06
N ASP A 26 -17.70 -11.23 0.04
CA ASP A 26 -19.05 -10.96 -0.46
C ASP A 26 -19.06 -10.51 -1.93
N ALA A 27 -17.95 -9.95 -2.41
CA ALA A 27 -17.74 -9.55 -3.80
C ALA A 27 -16.36 -9.96 -4.27
N GLY A 28 -16.20 -10.35 -5.53
CA GLY A 28 -14.88 -10.72 -6.08
C GLY A 28 -13.85 -9.59 -5.88
N PRO A 29 -12.56 -9.92 -5.64
CA PRO A 29 -11.58 -8.97 -5.12
C PRO A 29 -11.38 -7.73 -5.97
N LEU A 30 -11.32 -7.92 -7.29
CA LEU A 30 -11.18 -6.83 -8.24
C LEU A 30 -12.47 -6.02 -8.39
N THR A 31 -13.64 -6.64 -8.21
CA THR A 31 -14.93 -5.95 -8.28
C THR A 31 -15.10 -5.02 -7.08
N PHE A 32 -14.81 -5.53 -5.87
CA PHE A 32 -14.83 -4.71 -4.66
C PHE A 32 -13.85 -3.54 -4.78
N LEU A 33 -12.61 -3.82 -5.20
CA LEU A 33 -11.59 -2.79 -5.37
C LEU A 33 -12.01 -1.74 -6.43
N PHE A 34 -12.55 -2.18 -7.57
CA PHE A 34 -13.04 -1.29 -8.62
C PHE A 34 -14.11 -0.34 -8.10
N LEU A 35 -15.15 -0.85 -7.43
CA LEU A 35 -16.22 -0.03 -6.85
C LEU A 35 -15.66 0.97 -5.84
N ARG A 36 -14.74 0.52 -4.97
CA ARG A 36 -14.06 1.38 -3.99
C ARG A 36 -13.29 2.52 -4.67
N MET A 37 -12.57 2.24 -5.76
CA MET A 37 -11.81 3.24 -6.51
C MET A 37 -12.72 4.21 -7.29
N VAL A 38 -13.83 3.73 -7.86
CA VAL A 38 -14.83 4.59 -8.53
C VAL A 38 -15.47 5.55 -7.53
N ILE A 39 -15.86 5.07 -6.35
CA ILE A 39 -16.43 5.92 -5.29
C ILE A 39 -15.40 6.96 -4.84
N ALA A 40 -14.15 6.53 -4.56
CA ALA A 40 -13.09 7.44 -4.15
C ALA A 40 -12.79 8.51 -5.21
N ALA A 41 -12.72 8.11 -6.49
CA ALA A 41 -12.53 9.04 -7.61
C ALA A 41 -13.69 10.05 -7.72
N GLY A 42 -14.94 9.61 -7.58
CA GLY A 42 -16.11 10.47 -7.58
C GLY A 42 -16.10 11.50 -6.44
N VAL A 43 -15.75 11.07 -5.23
CA VAL A 43 -15.62 11.97 -4.06
C VAL A 43 -14.51 12.98 -4.27
N LEU A 44 -13.33 12.55 -4.72
CA LEU A 44 -12.20 13.44 -4.98
C LEU A 44 -12.50 14.42 -6.13
N TRP A 45 -13.21 13.98 -7.15
CA TRP A 45 -13.67 14.85 -8.24
C TRP A 45 -14.66 15.91 -7.74
N ALA A 46 -15.64 15.53 -6.91
CA ALA A 46 -16.59 16.47 -6.31
C ALA A 46 -15.87 17.52 -5.45
N ILE A 47 -14.89 17.11 -4.65
CA ILE A 47 -14.05 18.03 -3.86
C ILE A 47 -13.29 18.98 -4.79
N ALA A 48 -12.65 18.45 -5.85
CA ALA A 48 -11.88 19.26 -6.78
C ALA A 48 -12.74 20.34 -7.46
N VAL A 49 -13.97 20.00 -7.87
CA VAL A 49 -14.94 20.95 -8.41
C VAL A 49 -15.35 21.97 -7.35
N ALA A 50 -15.70 21.53 -6.14
CA ALA A 50 -16.11 22.42 -5.05
C ALA A 50 -15.02 23.41 -4.61
N THR A 51 -13.74 23.03 -4.73
CA THR A 51 -12.60 23.88 -4.39
C THR A 51 -12.04 24.69 -5.56
N ASN A 52 -12.64 24.61 -6.75
CA ASN A 52 -12.12 25.20 -7.99
C ASN A 52 -10.64 24.82 -8.24
N ALA A 53 -10.35 23.53 -8.19
CA ALA A 53 -9.00 23.02 -8.35
C ALA A 53 -8.39 23.48 -9.71
N PRO A 54 -7.07 23.78 -9.76
CA PRO A 54 -6.42 24.22 -10.99
C PRO A 54 -6.54 23.18 -12.12
N ALA A 55 -6.61 23.68 -13.36
CA ALA A 55 -6.54 22.83 -14.53
C ALA A 55 -5.19 22.10 -14.60
N ILE A 56 -5.24 20.82 -14.97
CA ILE A 56 -4.06 19.97 -15.14
C ILE A 56 -3.67 19.88 -16.62
N SER A 57 -2.36 19.92 -16.90
CA SER A 57 -1.85 19.76 -18.26
C SER A 57 -1.96 18.31 -18.75
N PRO A 58 -2.02 18.07 -20.07
CA PRO A 58 -2.03 16.71 -20.63
C PRO A 58 -0.84 15.85 -20.17
N THR A 59 0.33 16.46 -19.99
CA THR A 59 1.52 15.79 -19.46
C THR A 59 1.34 15.34 -18.01
N GLN A 60 0.75 16.18 -17.17
CA GLN A 60 0.43 15.81 -15.78
C GLN A 60 -0.60 14.68 -15.73
N VAL A 61 -1.62 14.71 -16.60
CA VAL A 61 -2.60 13.62 -16.74
C VAL A 61 -1.91 12.31 -17.07
N LYS A 62 -1.01 12.30 -18.07
CA LYS A 62 -0.26 11.10 -18.46
C LYS A 62 0.50 10.50 -17.28
N TRP A 63 1.25 11.31 -16.53
CA TRP A 63 2.01 10.83 -15.39
C TRP A 63 1.11 10.38 -14.24
N ALA A 64 0.04 11.11 -13.95
CA ALA A 64 -0.94 10.73 -12.94
C ALA A 64 -1.65 9.41 -13.27
N MET A 65 -1.96 9.17 -14.55
CA MET A 65 -2.52 7.89 -14.99
C MET A 65 -1.52 6.75 -14.83
N LEU A 66 -0.24 6.96 -15.19
CA LEU A 66 0.78 5.94 -15.07
C LEU A 66 1.06 5.58 -13.60
N THR A 67 1.21 6.59 -12.74
CA THR A 67 1.41 6.37 -11.30
C THR A 67 0.16 5.78 -10.65
N GLY A 68 -1.02 6.27 -11.01
CA GLY A 68 -2.31 5.75 -10.53
C GLY A 68 -2.53 4.29 -10.92
N LEU A 69 -2.17 3.90 -12.14
CA LEU A 69 -2.24 2.49 -12.57
C LEU A 69 -1.34 1.60 -11.71
N GLY A 70 -0.08 2.02 -11.51
CA GLY A 70 0.86 1.32 -10.65
C GLY A 70 0.36 1.17 -9.21
N MET A 71 -0.09 2.26 -8.61
CA MET A 71 -0.46 2.28 -7.19
C MET A 71 -1.84 1.66 -6.92
N HIS A 72 -2.84 1.94 -7.75
CA HIS A 72 -4.23 1.58 -7.46
C HIS A 72 -4.73 0.35 -8.19
N ALA A 73 -4.21 0.05 -9.39
CA ALA A 73 -4.62 -1.15 -10.11
C ALA A 73 -3.64 -2.31 -9.86
N ILE A 74 -2.35 -2.09 -10.07
CA ILE A 74 -1.33 -3.14 -9.97
C ILE A 74 -1.10 -3.51 -8.51
N TYR A 75 -0.61 -2.58 -7.70
CA TYR A 75 -0.30 -2.85 -6.29
C TYR A 75 -1.54 -3.21 -5.47
N LEU A 76 -2.56 -2.34 -5.41
CA LEU A 76 -3.76 -2.66 -4.63
C LEU A 76 -4.55 -3.85 -5.20
N GLY A 77 -4.52 -4.07 -6.52
CA GLY A 77 -5.11 -5.28 -7.12
C GLY A 77 -4.40 -6.53 -6.63
N GLY A 78 -3.07 -6.53 -6.63
CA GLY A 78 -2.23 -7.59 -6.08
C GLY A 78 -2.55 -7.88 -4.61
N VAL A 79 -2.67 -6.85 -3.77
CA VAL A 79 -3.05 -6.97 -2.36
C VAL A 79 -4.43 -7.63 -2.19
N PHE A 80 -5.43 -7.22 -2.96
CA PHE A 80 -6.78 -7.77 -2.86
C PHE A 80 -6.86 -9.20 -3.37
N ILE A 81 -6.14 -9.52 -4.46
CA ILE A 81 -6.00 -10.89 -4.96
C ILE A 81 -5.29 -11.77 -3.93
N ALA A 82 -4.19 -11.31 -3.34
CA ALA A 82 -3.47 -12.04 -2.31
C ALA A 82 -4.36 -12.34 -1.10
N SER A 83 -5.20 -11.37 -0.70
CA SER A 83 -6.15 -11.54 0.40
C SER A 83 -7.20 -12.61 0.09
N ASP A 84 -7.74 -12.60 -1.13
CA ASP A 84 -8.70 -13.57 -1.64
C ASP A 84 -8.11 -14.99 -1.74
N LEU A 85 -6.84 -15.09 -2.17
CA LEU A 85 -6.05 -16.33 -2.16
C LEU A 85 -5.67 -16.81 -0.74
N GLY A 86 -6.18 -16.15 0.31
CA GLY A 86 -6.07 -16.59 1.68
C GLY A 86 -4.88 -16.00 2.44
N LEU A 87 -4.09 -15.10 1.86
CA LEU A 87 -2.94 -14.50 2.54
C LEU A 87 -3.38 -13.79 3.84
N PRO A 88 -2.78 -14.11 4.99
CA PRO A 88 -3.13 -13.45 6.24
C PRO A 88 -2.84 -11.95 6.19
N SER A 89 -3.77 -11.12 6.67
CA SER A 89 -3.65 -9.66 6.64
C SER A 89 -2.36 -9.14 7.32
N GLY A 90 -1.92 -9.78 8.41
CA GLY A 90 -0.66 -9.41 9.05
C GLY A 90 0.58 -9.75 8.22
N LEU A 91 0.55 -10.81 7.40
CA LEU A 91 1.65 -11.11 6.49
C LEU A 91 1.66 -10.12 5.30
N SER A 92 0.48 -9.75 4.79
CA SER A 92 0.36 -8.66 3.81
C SER A 92 0.90 -7.33 4.36
N ALA A 93 0.52 -6.97 5.60
CA ALA A 93 1.01 -5.76 6.25
C ALA A 93 2.53 -5.77 6.46
N LEU A 94 3.10 -6.95 6.75
CA LEU A 94 4.55 -7.12 6.85
C LEU A 94 5.28 -6.88 5.54
N ILE A 95 4.80 -7.51 4.46
CA ILE A 95 5.38 -7.35 3.12
C ILE A 95 5.29 -5.88 2.70
N ALA A 96 4.13 -5.23 2.89
CA ALA A 96 3.97 -3.81 2.62
C ALA A 96 4.86 -2.93 3.52
N GLY A 97 5.11 -3.35 4.76
CA GLY A 97 6.04 -2.70 5.70
C GLY A 97 7.49 -2.69 5.22
N LEU A 98 7.87 -3.51 4.23
CA LEU A 98 9.19 -3.50 3.60
C LEU A 98 9.31 -2.43 2.51
N HIS A 99 8.20 -1.90 1.98
CA HIS A 99 8.25 -0.89 0.91
C HIS A 99 9.14 0.32 1.23
N PRO A 100 9.13 0.90 2.45
CA PRO A 100 10.01 2.03 2.78
C PRO A 100 11.50 1.69 2.66
N VAL A 101 11.88 0.44 2.96
CA VAL A 101 13.26 -0.04 2.82
C VAL A 101 13.63 -0.13 1.35
N VAL A 102 12.76 -0.76 0.54
CA VAL A 102 12.94 -0.86 -0.91
C VAL A 102 13.01 0.53 -1.54
N THR A 103 12.12 1.46 -1.18
CA THR A 103 12.13 2.83 -1.66
C THR A 103 13.39 3.58 -1.22
N SER A 104 13.86 3.39 0.01
CA SER A 104 15.08 4.05 0.50
C SER A 104 16.33 3.56 -0.26
N VAL A 105 16.42 2.25 -0.50
CA VAL A 105 17.49 1.66 -1.33
C VAL A 105 17.36 2.12 -2.78
N GLY A 106 16.15 2.16 -3.32
CA GLY A 106 15.87 2.68 -4.66
C GLY A 106 16.27 4.14 -4.82
N ALA A 107 16.01 4.99 -3.83
CA ALA A 107 16.43 6.40 -3.84
C ALA A 107 17.96 6.54 -3.85
N LEU A 108 18.67 5.70 -3.08
CA LEU A 108 20.13 5.66 -3.09
C LEU A 108 20.68 5.23 -4.47
N LEU A 109 20.10 4.19 -5.08
CA LEU A 109 20.62 3.60 -6.31
C LEU A 109 20.20 4.34 -7.58
N LEU A 110 18.94 4.77 -7.67
CA LEU A 110 18.34 5.35 -8.87
C LEU A 110 18.43 6.87 -8.90
N LEU A 111 18.34 7.52 -7.73
CA LEU A 111 18.34 8.98 -7.60
C LEU A 111 19.65 9.53 -7.04
N SER A 112 20.58 8.66 -6.63
CA SER A 112 21.86 9.04 -6.01
C SER A 112 21.71 9.96 -4.78
N GLU A 113 20.57 9.89 -4.09
CA GLU A 113 20.31 10.70 -2.90
C GLU A 113 21.07 10.16 -1.68
N LYS A 114 21.61 11.04 -0.85
CA LYS A 114 22.31 10.65 0.39
C LYS A 114 21.36 10.71 1.58
N LEU A 115 21.13 9.57 2.24
CA LEU A 115 20.37 9.51 3.49
C LEU A 115 21.18 10.10 4.65
N ARG A 116 20.53 10.96 5.45
CA ARG A 116 21.09 11.52 6.68
C ARG A 116 21.21 10.42 7.75
N PRO A 117 22.18 10.50 8.68
CA PRO A 117 22.37 9.49 9.73
C PRO A 117 21.11 9.23 10.58
N ARG A 118 20.29 10.26 10.85
CA ARG A 118 19.03 10.12 11.58
C ARG A 118 17.96 9.32 10.81
N GLN A 119 17.99 9.34 9.49
CA GLN A 119 17.05 8.56 8.65
C GLN A 119 17.39 7.07 8.70
N TRP A 120 18.68 6.73 8.77
CA TRP A 120 19.12 5.34 8.97
C TRP A 120 18.62 4.72 10.27
N ILE A 121 18.55 5.51 11.35
CA ILE A 121 17.94 5.05 12.62
C ILE A 121 16.47 4.71 12.41
N GLY A 122 15.71 5.57 11.73
CA GLY A 122 14.30 5.32 11.41
C GLY A 122 14.10 4.06 10.55
N VAL A 123 14.95 3.87 9.53
CA VAL A 123 14.97 2.66 8.70
C VAL A 123 15.27 1.43 9.55
N GLY A 124 16.28 1.49 10.43
CA GLY A 124 16.64 0.40 11.34
C GLY A 124 15.50 0.02 12.30
N CYS A 125 14.85 1.01 12.92
CA CYS A 125 13.68 0.79 13.78
C CYS A 125 12.52 0.16 13.00
N GLY A 126 12.23 0.63 11.78
CA GLY A 126 11.20 0.05 10.91
C GLY A 126 11.49 -1.40 10.55
N LEU A 127 12.74 -1.69 10.16
CA LEU A 127 13.18 -3.05 9.85
C LEU A 127 13.09 -3.97 11.07
N GLY A 128 13.49 -3.48 12.25
CA GLY A 128 13.34 -4.22 13.51
C GLY A 128 11.89 -4.56 13.83
N GLY A 129 10.96 -3.63 13.61
CA GLY A 129 9.52 -3.87 13.75
C GLY A 129 9.01 -4.95 12.81
N VAL A 130 9.44 -4.94 11.53
CA VAL A 130 9.11 -5.99 10.56
C VAL A 130 9.64 -7.35 11.02
N VAL A 131 10.91 -7.43 11.44
CA VAL A 131 11.52 -8.69 11.92
C VAL A 131 10.77 -9.25 13.14
N ALA A 132 10.39 -8.40 14.11
CA ALA A 132 9.68 -8.83 15.30
C ALA A 132 8.32 -9.49 14.95
N VAL A 133 7.56 -8.91 14.02
CA VAL A 133 6.28 -9.47 13.59
C VAL A 133 6.48 -10.73 12.73
N VAL A 134 7.54 -10.81 11.92
CA VAL A 134 7.87 -12.05 11.18
C VAL A 134 8.15 -13.21 12.15
N ILE A 135 8.92 -12.98 13.21
CA ILE A 135 9.20 -14.00 14.23
C ILE A 135 7.91 -14.47 14.90
N ASP A 136 7.03 -13.55 15.30
CA ASP A 136 5.71 -13.87 15.86
C ASP A 136 4.88 -14.76 14.92
N ARG A 137 4.87 -14.43 13.62
CA ARG A 137 4.15 -15.21 12.61
C ARG A 137 4.72 -16.59 12.34
N LEU A 138 6.05 -16.74 12.36
CA LEU A 138 6.70 -18.04 12.23
C LEU A 138 6.36 -18.95 13.43
N ASN A 139 6.33 -18.38 14.64
CA ASN A 139 5.94 -19.10 15.86
C ASN A 139 4.46 -19.48 15.87
N ALA A 140 3.58 -18.65 15.27
CA ALA A 140 2.15 -18.92 15.14
C ALA A 140 1.79 -20.00 14.10
N GLY A 141 2.77 -20.51 13.34
CA GLY A 141 2.57 -21.49 12.28
C GLY A 141 1.93 -20.88 11.03
N VAL A 142 2.75 -20.54 10.03
CA VAL A 142 2.25 -20.05 8.72
C VAL A 142 1.62 -21.22 7.96
N SER A 143 0.33 -21.44 8.18
CA SER A 143 -0.47 -22.44 7.48
C SER A 143 -1.39 -21.74 6.46
N GLY A 144 -1.27 -22.11 5.18
CA GLY A 144 -2.24 -21.73 4.14
C GLY A 144 -1.83 -20.66 3.11
N SER A 145 -0.56 -20.23 3.04
CA SER A 145 -0.12 -19.26 2.02
C SER A 145 0.41 -19.96 0.76
N THR A 146 -0.25 -19.72 -0.38
CA THR A 146 0.21 -20.21 -1.69
C THR A 146 1.28 -19.30 -2.28
N ALA A 147 2.19 -19.84 -3.11
CA ALA A 147 3.19 -19.03 -3.81
C ALA A 147 2.54 -17.92 -4.66
N GLY A 148 1.38 -18.19 -5.27
CA GLY A 148 0.61 -17.19 -6.02
C GLY A 148 0.14 -16.01 -5.16
N ALA A 149 -0.25 -16.24 -3.91
CA ALA A 149 -0.66 -15.17 -3.00
C ALA A 149 0.51 -14.26 -2.61
N VAL A 150 1.70 -14.84 -2.41
CA VAL A 150 2.92 -14.07 -2.13
C VAL A 150 3.36 -13.26 -3.35
N VAL A 151 3.35 -13.86 -4.54
CA VAL A 151 3.66 -13.15 -5.79
C VAL A 151 2.70 -11.99 -6.00
N ALA A 152 1.40 -12.21 -5.85
CA ALA A 152 0.40 -11.15 -5.99
C ALA A 152 0.61 -9.99 -4.99
N MET A 153 1.07 -10.28 -3.77
CA MET A 153 1.33 -9.25 -2.75
C MET A 153 2.58 -8.40 -3.01
N VAL A 154 3.57 -8.94 -3.74
CA VAL A 154 4.87 -8.30 -3.99
C VAL A 154 4.86 -7.40 -5.22
N VAL A 155 3.90 -7.60 -6.13
CA VAL A 155 3.68 -6.79 -7.34
C VAL A 155 2.97 -5.48 -6.97
#